data_AF-A0A1L6HYX9-F1
#
_entry.id   AF-A0A1L6HYX9-F1
#
_cell.length_a   1.000
_cell.length_b   1.000
_cell.length_c   1.000
_cell.angle_alpha   90.00
_cell.angle_beta   90.00
_cell.angle_gamma   90.00
#
_symmetry.space_group_name_H-M   'P 1'
#
loop_
_entity.id
_entity.type
_entity.pdbx_description
1 polymer ?
#
loop_
_entity_poly.entity_id
_entity_poly.type
_entity_poly.pdbx_seq_one_letter_code
_entity_poly.pdbx_strand_id
1 'polypeptide(L)'
;MNAHSGLWNRTPWHALALSLALVIPLGASAHEGPRIKGLALGDRPVAVRNAVTALTKNGTSCHIDEKKDTSNPYLNLTIQTSYGMALNCGAVGQPQYVAFFEFRDNRMTRYTVGAEFATAIFNAGSMPLTDFAKAVVDAYDIPRLDPSSDQRFLTYHDTEGGWEIDLYPDHSFTVRTVDTPRQQTKNFN
;
A
#
# COMPACT_ATOMS: atom_id res chain seq x y z
N MET A 1 -8.45 77.79 49.90
CA MET A 1 -7.18 78.31 49.38
C MET A 1 -6.58 77.28 48.44
N ASN A 2 -6.51 77.65 47.15
CA ASN A 2 -5.72 77.14 46.00
C ASN A 2 -5.55 75.61 45.85
N ALA A 3 -6.20 74.93 44.90
CA ALA A 3 -6.14 75.00 43.42
C ALA A 3 -4.87 74.36 42.80
N HIS A 4 -5.09 73.33 41.97
CA HIS A 4 -4.46 72.95 40.68
C HIS A 4 -4.53 71.42 40.51
N SER A 5 -5.41 70.79 39.72
CA SER A 5 -5.76 70.86 38.28
C SER A 5 -4.84 70.03 37.36
N GLY A 6 -5.45 69.04 36.66
CA GLY A 6 -5.01 68.47 35.38
C GLY A 6 -4.25 67.13 35.50
N LEU A 7 -4.40 66.14 34.62
CA LEU A 7 -5.19 66.00 33.39
C LEU A 7 -5.17 64.50 33.01
N TRP A 8 -6.34 64.01 32.59
CA TRP A 8 -6.64 62.88 31.70
C TRP A 8 -5.46 62.15 31.02
N ASN A 9 -5.42 60.81 31.11
CA ASN A 9 -5.36 60.01 29.88
C ASN A 9 -5.88 58.57 30.02
N ARG A 10 -6.43 58.09 28.91
CA ARG A 10 -7.27 56.91 28.73
C ARG A 10 -6.45 55.61 28.59
N THR A 11 -7.09 54.51 29.00
CA THR A 11 -6.94 53.07 28.64
C THR A 11 -6.40 52.80 27.21
N PRO A 12 -5.75 51.64 26.90
CA PRO A 12 -6.37 50.32 27.07
C PRO A 12 -5.51 49.05 27.33
N TRP A 13 -6.18 48.10 28.00
CA TRP A 13 -6.23 46.66 27.73
C TRP A 13 -5.14 46.07 26.82
N HIS A 14 -4.22 45.30 27.39
CA HIS A 14 -3.59 44.19 26.68
C HIS A 14 -3.67 42.94 27.55
N ALA A 15 -4.45 41.99 27.06
CA ALA A 15 -4.59 40.65 27.60
C ALA A 15 -3.24 39.91 27.48
N LEU A 16 -2.75 39.39 28.61
CA LEU A 16 -1.72 38.35 28.60
C LEU A 16 -2.39 37.05 28.17
N ALA A 17 -2.42 36.82 26.85
CA ALA A 17 -2.75 35.53 26.28
C ALA A 17 -1.62 34.55 26.60
N LEU A 18 -1.93 33.60 27.48
CA LEU A 18 -1.14 32.41 27.75
C LEU A 18 -1.03 31.62 26.43
N SER A 19 0.11 31.69 25.75
CA SER A 19 0.38 30.86 24.57
C SER A 19 0.56 29.41 25.02
N LEU A 20 -0.56 28.68 25.11
CA LEU A 20 -0.56 27.23 25.07
C LEU A 20 -0.02 26.84 23.68
N ALA A 21 1.26 26.49 23.61
CA ALA A 21 1.80 25.82 22.45
C ALA A 21 1.14 24.43 22.40
N LEU A 22 0.01 24.36 21.69
CA LEU A 22 -0.57 23.10 21.25
C LEU A 22 0.49 22.43 20.39
N VAL A 23 1.18 21.43 20.94
CA VAL A 23 1.91 20.46 20.16
C VAL A 23 0.86 19.69 19.39
N ILE A 24 0.48 20.22 18.22
CA ILE A 24 -0.23 19.46 17.22
C ILE A 24 0.78 18.38 16.80
N PRO A 25 0.53 17.08 17.05
CA PRO A 25 1.31 16.07 16.36
C PRO A 25 1.12 16.35 14.87
N LEU A 26 2.19 16.83 14.23
CA LEU A 26 2.31 16.91 12.78
C LEU A 26 1.92 15.53 12.28
N GLY A 27 0.72 15.46 11.69
CA GLY A 27 0.19 14.24 11.11
C GLY A 27 1.28 13.62 10.26
N ALA A 28 1.55 12.34 10.52
CA ALA A 28 2.38 11.54 9.65
C ALA A 28 1.92 11.81 8.21
N SER A 29 2.83 12.32 7.38
CA SER A 29 2.61 12.54 5.96
C SER A 29 1.87 11.33 5.40
N ALA A 30 0.58 11.51 5.08
CA ALA A 30 -0.29 10.50 4.51
C ALA A 30 0.37 9.99 3.22
N HIS A 31 1.11 8.89 3.34
CA HIS A 31 1.68 8.22 2.19
C HIS A 31 0.51 7.55 1.47
N GLU A 32 0.10 8.12 0.34
CA GLU A 32 -0.92 7.55 -0.53
C GLU A 32 -0.41 6.21 -1.09
N GLY A 33 -0.86 5.10 -0.51
CA GLY A 33 -0.78 3.78 -1.16
C GLY A 33 -0.39 2.60 -0.26
N PRO A 34 -0.66 1.36 -0.73
CA PRO A 34 -0.27 0.15 -0.03
C PRO A 34 1.25 0.09 0.19
N ARG A 35 1.68 -0.32 1.38
CA ARG A 35 3.10 -0.58 1.71
C ARG A 35 3.36 -2.08 1.61
N ILE A 36 4.51 -2.48 1.07
CA ILE A 36 5.02 -3.86 1.20
C ILE A 36 6.24 -3.83 2.11
N LYS A 37 6.16 -4.27 3.37
CA LYS A 37 7.31 -4.28 4.32
C LYS A 37 8.12 -2.98 4.40
N GLY A 38 7.49 -1.82 4.42
CA GLY A 38 8.21 -0.53 4.39
C GLY A 38 8.83 -0.17 3.03
N LEU A 39 8.66 -1.02 2.01
CA LEU A 39 8.88 -0.67 0.62
C LEU A 39 7.65 0.12 0.13
N ALA A 40 7.86 1.41 -0.12
CA ALA A 40 6.88 2.26 -0.75
C ALA A 40 6.82 1.89 -2.24
N LEU A 41 6.05 0.85 -2.59
CA LEU A 41 5.66 0.62 -3.99
C LEU A 41 4.96 1.87 -4.56
N GLY A 42 4.25 2.61 -3.70
CA GLY A 42 3.35 3.68 -4.09
C GLY A 42 2.04 3.11 -4.64
N ASP A 43 1.07 3.98 -4.89
CA ASP A 43 -0.22 3.60 -5.47
C ASP A 43 -0.29 3.86 -6.98
N ARG A 44 0.60 4.67 -7.56
CA ARG A 44 0.58 5.02 -8.98
C ARG A 44 1.49 4.12 -9.82
N PRO A 45 1.16 3.84 -11.09
CA PRO A 45 1.97 3.02 -12.00
C PRO A 45 3.46 3.38 -12.05
N VAL A 46 3.77 4.68 -12.12
CA VAL A 46 5.16 5.17 -12.20
C VAL A 46 5.93 4.87 -10.91
N ALA A 47 5.29 5.05 -9.75
CA ALA A 47 5.91 4.75 -8.46
C ALA A 47 6.20 3.25 -8.34
N VAL A 48 5.20 2.42 -8.69
CA VAL A 48 5.33 0.95 -8.63
C VAL A 48 6.44 0.48 -9.57
N ARG A 49 6.49 1.00 -10.81
CA ARG A 49 7.56 0.68 -11.76
C ARG A 49 8.93 0.99 -11.18
N ASN A 50 9.10 2.19 -10.61
CA ASN A 50 10.38 2.62 -10.05
C ASN A 50 10.81 1.72 -8.88
N ALA A 51 9.87 1.38 -8.00
CA ALA A 51 10.12 0.50 -6.86
C ALA A 51 10.50 -0.92 -7.31
N VAL A 52 9.73 -1.52 -8.24
CA VAL A 52 10.00 -2.85 -8.78
C VAL A 52 11.35 -2.88 -9.52
N THR A 53 11.65 -1.85 -10.32
CA THR A 53 12.94 -1.74 -11.02
C THR A 53 14.10 -1.63 -10.03
N ALA A 54 13.93 -0.94 -8.91
CA ALA A 54 14.98 -0.86 -7.88
C ALA A 54 15.25 -2.22 -7.23
N LEU A 55 14.21 -3.05 -7.04
CA LEU A 55 14.32 -4.39 -6.50
C LEU A 55 15.02 -5.38 -7.44
N THR A 56 14.97 -5.14 -8.76
CA THR A 56 15.53 -6.05 -9.77
C THR A 56 16.93 -5.66 -10.27
N LYS A 57 17.49 -4.52 -9.83
CA LYS A 57 18.76 -3.98 -10.35
C LYS A 57 20.02 -4.83 -10.08
N ASN A 58 19.93 -5.89 -9.29
CA ASN A 58 21.07 -6.76 -8.97
C ASN A 58 21.14 -8.00 -9.88
N GLY A 59 21.46 -7.79 -11.15
CA GLY A 59 21.91 -8.87 -12.05
C GLY A 59 20.84 -9.87 -12.53
N THR A 60 19.55 -9.61 -12.30
CA THR A 60 18.47 -10.45 -12.81
C THR A 60 17.97 -9.97 -14.17
N SER A 61 17.65 -10.91 -15.07
CA SER A 61 17.10 -10.66 -16.41
C SER A 61 15.64 -10.19 -16.40
N CYS A 62 15.13 -9.74 -15.26
CA CYS A 62 13.74 -9.39 -15.10
C CYS A 62 13.42 -8.03 -15.72
N HIS A 63 12.31 -7.97 -16.44
CA HIS A 63 11.78 -6.76 -17.05
C HIS A 63 10.30 -6.59 -16.69
N ILE A 64 9.79 -5.37 -16.86
CA ILE A 64 8.40 -5.05 -16.58
C ILE A 64 7.64 -5.08 -17.90
N ASP A 65 6.71 -6.01 -18.02
CA ASP A 65 5.73 -6.03 -19.10
C ASP A 65 4.50 -5.22 -18.67
N GLU A 66 3.94 -4.47 -19.60
CA GLU A 66 2.77 -3.65 -19.33
C GLU A 66 1.60 -4.07 -20.21
N LYS A 67 0.45 -4.24 -19.57
CA LYS A 67 -0.83 -4.30 -20.28
C LYS A 67 -1.25 -2.88 -20.62
N LYS A 68 -0.91 -2.43 -21.83
CA LYS A 68 -1.41 -1.17 -22.41
C LYS A 68 -2.53 -1.38 -23.41
N ASP A 69 -2.61 -2.59 -23.98
CA ASP A 69 -3.60 -3.01 -24.97
C ASP A 69 -3.79 -4.54 -24.92
N THR A 70 -4.52 -5.09 -25.90
CA THR A 70 -4.82 -6.51 -25.99
C THR A 70 -3.73 -7.36 -26.67
N SER A 71 -2.56 -6.78 -27.00
CA SER A 71 -1.51 -7.48 -27.78
C SER A 71 -0.77 -8.58 -27.02
N ASN A 72 -0.72 -8.53 -25.68
CA ASN A 72 -0.15 -9.58 -24.85
C ASN A 72 -1.27 -10.48 -24.29
N PRO A 73 -1.57 -11.62 -24.93
CA PRO A 73 -2.69 -12.48 -24.51
C PRO A 73 -2.50 -13.04 -23.09
N TYR A 74 -1.26 -13.24 -22.63
CA TYR A 74 -1.00 -13.73 -21.29
C TYR A 74 -1.40 -12.69 -20.23
N LEU A 75 -0.98 -11.44 -20.39
CA LEU A 75 -1.37 -10.38 -19.45
C LEU A 75 -2.88 -10.12 -19.47
N ASN A 76 -3.55 -10.30 -20.61
CA ASN A 76 -5.01 -10.18 -20.67
C ASN A 76 -5.75 -11.24 -19.86
N LEU A 77 -5.17 -12.43 -19.70
CA LEU A 77 -5.76 -13.51 -18.91
C LEU A 77 -5.53 -13.31 -17.41
N THR A 78 -4.41 -12.70 -17.01
CA THR A 78 -4.03 -12.57 -15.60
C THR A 78 -4.44 -11.24 -14.99
N ILE A 79 -4.31 -10.14 -15.72
CA ILE A 79 -4.66 -8.79 -15.26
C ILE A 79 -6.08 -8.47 -15.74
N GLN A 80 -6.99 -8.29 -14.80
CA GLN A 80 -8.42 -8.10 -15.06
C GLN A 80 -8.77 -6.64 -15.35
N THR A 81 -7.94 -5.72 -14.85
CA THR A 81 -8.04 -4.28 -15.12
C THR A 81 -7.63 -3.91 -16.55
N SER A 82 -8.03 -2.72 -17.01
CA SER A 82 -7.65 -2.19 -18.33
C SER A 82 -6.16 -1.85 -18.43
N TYR A 83 -5.52 -1.56 -17.30
CA TYR A 83 -4.09 -1.31 -17.20
C TYR A 83 -3.47 -2.08 -16.04
N GLY A 84 -2.33 -2.71 -16.30
CA GLY A 84 -1.54 -3.37 -15.28
C GLY A 84 -0.10 -3.63 -15.72
N MET A 85 0.70 -4.10 -14.78
CA MET A 85 2.10 -4.43 -14.98
C MET A 85 2.38 -5.83 -14.46
N ALA A 86 3.33 -6.52 -15.08
CA ALA A 86 3.85 -7.78 -14.56
C ALA A 86 5.37 -7.74 -14.54
N LEU A 87 5.96 -8.30 -13.48
CA LEU A 87 7.39 -8.55 -13.42
C LEU A 87 7.67 -9.89 -14.10
N ASN A 88 8.33 -9.86 -15.25
CA ASN A 88 8.68 -11.02 -16.04
C ASN A 88 10.18 -11.30 -15.92
N CYS A 89 10.53 -12.45 -15.36
CA CYS A 89 11.91 -12.91 -15.24
C CYS A 89 12.29 -13.99 -16.27
N GLY A 90 11.37 -14.34 -17.16
CA GLY A 90 11.54 -15.37 -18.17
C GLY A 90 12.26 -14.90 -19.42
N ALA A 91 12.58 -15.85 -20.29
CA ALA A 91 13.16 -15.56 -21.58
C ALA A 91 12.10 -15.07 -22.59
N VAL A 92 12.55 -14.45 -23.68
CA VAL A 92 11.67 -14.06 -24.79
C VAL A 92 10.93 -15.29 -25.32
N GLY A 93 9.61 -15.23 -25.38
CA GLY A 93 8.74 -16.34 -25.81
C GLY A 93 8.42 -17.38 -24.73
N GLN A 94 9.04 -17.28 -23.55
CA GLN A 94 8.76 -18.13 -22.39
C GLN A 94 8.64 -17.25 -21.15
N PRO A 95 7.54 -16.49 -21.03
CA PRO A 95 7.37 -15.56 -19.92
C PRO A 95 7.30 -16.31 -18.58
N GLN A 96 7.96 -15.75 -17.57
CA GLN A 96 7.91 -16.22 -16.18
C GLN A 96 7.52 -15.02 -15.33
N TYR A 97 6.21 -14.84 -15.17
CA TYR A 97 5.67 -13.74 -14.38
C TYR A 97 5.72 -14.09 -12.90
N VAL A 98 6.45 -13.28 -12.13
CA VAL A 98 6.67 -13.49 -10.70
C VAL A 98 5.95 -12.47 -9.82
N ALA A 99 5.40 -11.42 -10.42
CA ALA A 99 4.52 -10.48 -9.75
C ALA A 99 3.56 -9.80 -10.75
N PHE A 100 2.38 -9.41 -10.27
CA PHE A 100 1.37 -8.69 -11.03
C PHE A 100 0.88 -7.48 -10.26
N PHE A 101 0.60 -6.39 -10.95
CA PHE A 101 0.13 -5.13 -10.39
C PHE A 101 -1.03 -4.61 -11.24
N GLU A 102 -2.19 -4.46 -10.65
CA GLU A 102 -3.43 -4.03 -11.31
C GLU A 102 -3.80 -2.62 -10.85
N PHE A 103 -4.23 -1.79 -11.80
CA PHE A 103 -4.60 -0.40 -11.51
C PHE A 103 -5.99 -0.06 -12.04
N ARG A 104 -6.71 0.75 -11.27
CA ARG A 104 -7.96 1.40 -11.68
C ARG A 104 -7.85 2.88 -11.35
N ASP A 105 -8.28 3.75 -12.26
CA ASP A 105 -8.24 5.21 -12.07
C ASP A 105 -6.86 5.72 -11.62
N ASN A 106 -5.80 5.13 -12.21
CA ASN A 106 -4.40 5.43 -11.91
C ASN A 106 -3.95 5.09 -10.47
N ARG A 107 -4.69 4.22 -9.77
CA ARG A 107 -4.36 3.73 -8.42
C ARG A 107 -4.31 2.21 -8.39
N MET A 108 -3.36 1.66 -7.65
CA MET A 108 -3.20 0.22 -7.50
C MET A 108 -4.36 -0.36 -6.69
N THR A 109 -5.07 -1.31 -7.28
CA THR A 109 -6.23 -1.97 -6.67
C THR A 109 -5.94 -3.41 -6.28
N ARG A 110 -4.96 -4.04 -6.92
CA ARG A 110 -4.50 -5.39 -6.58
C ARG A 110 -3.03 -5.52 -6.94
N TYR A 111 -2.29 -6.28 -6.14
CA TYR A 111 -1.05 -6.86 -6.59
C TYR A 111 -0.88 -8.27 -6.03
N THR A 112 -0.16 -9.08 -6.79
CA THR A 112 0.17 -10.46 -6.45
C THR A 112 1.67 -10.62 -6.53
N VAL A 113 2.24 -11.24 -5.51
CA VAL A 113 3.66 -11.57 -5.42
C VAL A 113 3.78 -13.08 -5.39
N GLY A 114 4.42 -13.66 -6.41
CA GLY A 114 4.72 -15.09 -6.47
C GLY A 114 5.88 -15.49 -5.54
N ALA A 115 6.01 -16.78 -5.27
CA ALA A 115 6.98 -17.34 -4.32
C ALA A 115 8.45 -16.95 -4.62
N GLU A 116 8.83 -16.90 -5.88
CA GLU A 116 10.19 -16.52 -6.30
C GLU A 116 10.48 -15.05 -5.97
N PHE A 117 9.52 -14.17 -6.20
CA PHE A 117 9.67 -12.76 -5.84
C PHE A 117 9.53 -12.54 -4.34
N ALA A 118 8.68 -13.33 -3.66
CA ALA A 118 8.64 -13.38 -2.20
C ALA A 118 10.00 -13.79 -1.61
N THR A 119 10.75 -14.68 -2.27
CA THR A 119 12.11 -15.02 -1.85
C THR A 119 13.03 -13.81 -1.92
N ALA A 120 12.95 -13.00 -2.98
CA ALA A 120 13.78 -11.81 -3.10
C ALA A 120 13.48 -10.74 -2.02
N ILE A 121 12.21 -10.59 -1.60
CA ILE A 121 11.80 -9.50 -0.70
C ILE A 121 11.64 -9.93 0.77
N PHE A 122 11.35 -11.21 1.06
CA PHE A 122 11.18 -11.78 2.41
C PHE A 122 12.27 -12.80 2.79
N ASN A 123 13.14 -13.22 1.87
CA ASN A 123 13.96 -14.43 2.02
C ASN A 123 13.10 -15.68 2.28
N ALA A 124 11.94 -15.77 1.62
CA ALA A 124 10.95 -16.81 1.84
C ALA A 124 11.43 -18.24 1.48
N GLY A 125 12.34 -18.41 0.50
CA GLY A 125 12.74 -19.73 -0.01
C GLY A 125 13.39 -20.68 1.01
N SER A 126 13.89 -20.17 2.14
CA SER A 126 14.44 -20.97 3.24
C SER A 126 13.61 -20.87 4.52
N MET A 127 12.47 -20.18 4.46
CA MET A 127 11.67 -19.81 5.62
C MET A 127 10.54 -20.84 5.81
N PRO A 128 10.30 -21.35 7.02
CA PRO A 128 9.06 -22.05 7.32
C PRO A 128 7.84 -21.16 7.06
N LEU A 129 6.74 -21.75 6.59
CA LEU A 129 5.52 -21.00 6.28
C LEU A 129 5.02 -20.15 7.46
N THR A 130 5.18 -20.62 8.70
CA THR A 130 4.82 -19.88 9.91
C THR A 130 5.63 -18.59 10.08
N ASP A 131 6.93 -18.65 9.78
CA ASP A 131 7.83 -17.51 9.89
C ASP A 131 7.57 -16.52 8.75
N PHE A 132 7.25 -17.04 7.56
CA PHE A 132 6.86 -16.19 6.43
C PHE A 132 5.53 -15.47 6.70
N ALA A 133 4.52 -16.20 7.19
CA ALA A 133 3.25 -15.61 7.59
C ALA A 133 3.46 -14.54 8.66
N LYS A 134 4.33 -14.78 9.64
CA LYS A 134 4.72 -13.77 10.62
C LYS A 134 5.40 -12.55 9.98
N ALA A 135 6.34 -12.77 9.06
CA ALA A 135 7.05 -11.70 8.38
C ALA A 135 6.13 -10.85 7.49
N VAL A 136 5.07 -11.44 6.93
CA VAL A 136 3.99 -10.73 6.23
C VAL A 136 3.13 -9.96 7.23
N VAL A 137 2.66 -10.62 8.30
CA VAL A 137 1.88 -9.97 9.36
C VAL A 137 2.57 -8.72 9.90
N ASP A 138 3.84 -8.83 10.28
CA ASP A 138 4.63 -7.72 10.83
C ASP A 138 4.81 -6.59 9.79
N ALA A 139 4.88 -6.93 8.50
CA ALA A 139 5.11 -5.98 7.42
C ALA A 139 3.90 -5.12 7.07
N TYR A 140 2.70 -5.63 7.30
CA TYR A 140 1.42 -4.98 7.02
C TYR A 140 0.69 -4.54 8.28
N ASP A 141 1.30 -4.69 9.46
CA ASP A 141 0.68 -4.42 10.76
C ASP A 141 -0.66 -5.15 10.94
N ILE A 142 -0.70 -6.41 10.50
CA ILE A 142 -1.91 -7.25 10.55
C ILE A 142 -2.04 -7.83 11.97
N PRO A 143 -3.20 -7.73 12.65
CA PRO A 143 -3.35 -8.32 13.97
C PRO A 143 -3.21 -9.84 13.98
N ARG A 144 -3.83 -10.51 12.99
CA ARG A 144 -3.76 -11.95 12.76
C ARG A 144 -4.25 -12.29 11.35
N LEU A 145 -3.80 -13.44 10.84
CA LEU A 145 -4.40 -14.08 9.67
C LEU A 145 -5.37 -15.16 10.14
N ASP A 146 -6.50 -15.28 9.45
CA ASP A 146 -7.51 -16.32 9.65
C ASP A 146 -7.49 -17.31 8.46
N PRO A 147 -7.81 -18.59 8.64
CA PRO A 147 -7.96 -19.52 7.51
C PRO A 147 -9.09 -19.07 6.56
N SER A 148 -8.88 -19.25 5.25
CA SER A 148 -9.96 -19.09 4.27
C SER A 148 -11.09 -20.09 4.54
N SER A 149 -12.29 -19.81 4.01
CA SER A 149 -13.48 -20.66 4.20
C SER A 149 -13.29 -22.10 3.69
N ASP A 150 -12.46 -22.27 2.67
CA ASP A 150 -12.06 -23.55 2.08
C ASP A 150 -10.70 -24.06 2.58
N GLN A 151 -10.09 -23.36 3.56
CA GLN A 151 -8.82 -23.69 4.21
C GLN A 151 -7.61 -23.82 3.27
N ARG A 152 -7.68 -23.23 2.07
CA ARG A 152 -6.59 -23.28 1.08
C ARG A 152 -5.52 -22.22 1.29
N PHE A 153 -5.82 -21.14 1.99
CA PHE A 153 -4.90 -20.05 2.26
C PHE A 153 -5.24 -19.36 3.59
N LEU A 154 -4.32 -18.51 4.05
CA LEU A 154 -4.54 -17.61 5.18
C LEU A 154 -4.97 -16.25 4.64
N THR A 155 -5.92 -15.57 5.29
CA THR A 155 -6.47 -14.30 4.83
C THR A 155 -6.66 -13.32 5.97
N TYR A 156 -6.60 -12.03 5.66
CA TYR A 156 -7.00 -10.96 6.57
C TYR A 156 -7.75 -9.89 5.80
N HIS A 157 -8.87 -9.45 6.36
CA HIS A 157 -9.74 -8.44 5.79
C HIS A 157 -9.83 -7.24 6.73
N ASP A 158 -9.37 -6.08 6.27
CA ASP A 158 -9.52 -4.80 6.97
C ASP A 158 -10.85 -4.16 6.59
N THR A 159 -11.85 -4.33 7.45
CA THR A 159 -13.22 -3.83 7.23
C THR A 159 -13.30 -2.30 7.26
N GLU A 160 -12.34 -1.62 7.88
CA GLU A 160 -12.30 -0.16 7.98
C GLU A 160 -11.43 0.45 6.88
N GLY A 161 -10.25 -0.11 6.64
CA GLY A 161 -9.29 0.36 5.64
C GLY A 161 -9.59 -0.07 4.21
N GLY A 162 -10.47 -1.05 4.00
CA GLY A 162 -10.93 -1.45 2.66
C GLY A 162 -9.87 -2.18 1.86
N TRP A 163 -9.11 -3.06 2.50
CA TRP A 163 -8.16 -3.94 1.83
C TRP A 163 -8.15 -5.33 2.45
N GLU A 164 -7.64 -6.29 1.69
CA GLU A 164 -7.56 -7.69 2.07
C GLU A 164 -6.24 -8.27 1.57
N ILE A 165 -5.69 -9.23 2.30
CA ILE A 165 -4.51 -10.00 1.95
C ILE A 165 -4.81 -11.49 2.01
N ASP A 166 -4.38 -12.22 0.99
CA ASP A 166 -4.38 -13.68 0.95
C ASP A 166 -2.94 -14.18 0.88
N LEU A 167 -2.56 -15.10 1.76
CA LEU A 167 -1.25 -15.73 1.86
C LEU A 167 -1.36 -17.23 1.60
N TYR A 168 -0.62 -17.70 0.61
CA TYR A 168 -0.72 -19.05 0.11
C TYR A 168 0.39 -19.96 0.67
N PRO A 169 0.17 -21.29 0.71
CA PRO A 169 1.15 -22.24 1.24
C PRO A 169 2.49 -22.29 0.49
N ASP A 170 2.53 -21.81 -0.75
CA ASP A 170 3.74 -21.75 -1.58
C ASP A 170 4.60 -20.50 -1.31
N HIS A 171 4.26 -19.69 -0.29
CA HIS A 171 4.88 -18.41 0.04
C HIS A 171 4.59 -17.28 -0.97
N SER A 172 3.57 -17.44 -1.81
CA SER A 172 3.00 -16.31 -2.54
C SER A 172 1.94 -15.59 -1.71
N PHE A 173 1.62 -14.36 -2.09
CA PHE A 173 0.51 -13.62 -1.49
C PHE A 173 -0.10 -12.61 -2.46
N THR A 174 -1.35 -12.24 -2.22
CA THR A 174 -2.09 -11.22 -2.97
C THR A 174 -2.65 -10.19 -2.00
N VAL A 175 -2.55 -8.92 -2.35
CA VAL A 175 -3.23 -7.84 -1.64
C VAL A 175 -4.16 -7.13 -2.61
N ARG A 176 -5.37 -6.81 -2.15
CA ARG A 176 -6.40 -6.15 -2.95
C ARG A 176 -7.19 -5.15 -2.14
N THR A 177 -7.67 -4.10 -2.80
CA THR A 177 -8.71 -3.24 -2.25
C THR A 177 -10.05 -3.96 -2.25
N VAL A 178 -10.84 -3.78 -1.20
CA VAL A 178 -12.20 -4.30 -1.06
C VAL A 178 -13.13 -3.17 -0.64
N ASP A 179 -14.40 -3.24 -1.06
CA ASP A 179 -15.37 -2.22 -0.69
C ASP A 179 -15.68 -2.31 0.81
N THR A 180 -15.43 -1.23 1.54
CA THR A 180 -15.83 -1.10 2.95
C THR A 180 -17.36 -1.11 3.08
N PRO A 181 -17.92 -1.47 4.25
CA PRO A 181 -19.36 -1.35 4.51
C PRO A 181 -19.92 0.05 4.20
N ARG A 182 -19.11 1.10 4.43
CA ARG A 182 -19.47 2.50 4.13
C ARG A 182 -19.52 2.81 2.63
N GLN A 183 -18.71 2.13 1.81
CA GLN A 183 -18.75 2.26 0.35
C GLN A 183 -19.91 1.44 -0.23
N GLN A 184 -20.13 0.23 0.29
CA GLN A 184 -21.24 -0.64 -0.15
C GLN A 184 -22.60 0.05 0.05
N THR A 185 -22.83 0.68 1.20
CA THR A 185 -24.09 1.41 1.49
C THR A 185 -24.37 2.59 0.57
N LYS A 186 -23.35 3.18 -0.08
CA LYS A 186 -23.55 4.25 -1.07
C LYS A 186 -23.98 3.72 -2.43
N ASN A 187 -23.68 2.47 -2.75
CA ASN A 187 -24.02 1.84 -4.03
C ASN A 187 -25.45 1.26 -4.04
N PHE A 188 -26.15 1.28 -2.90
CA PHE A 188 -27.54 0.81 -2.76
C PHE A 188 -28.59 1.95 -2.81
N ASN A 189 -28.18 3.19 -3.08
CA ASN A 189 -29.07 4.34 -3.31
C ASN A 189 -28.98 4.81 -4.76
#